data_AF-B4WWC8-F1
#
_entry.id   AF-B4WWC8-F1
#
_cell.length_a   1.000
_cell.length_b   1.000
_cell.length_c   1.000
_cell.angle_alpha   90.00
_cell.angle_beta   90.00
_cell.angle_gamma   90.00
#
_symmetry.space_group_name_H-M   'P 1'
#
loop_
_entity.id
_entity.type
_entity.pdbx_description
1 polymer ?
#
loop_
_entity_poly.entity_id
_entity_poly.type
_entity_poly.pdbx_seq_one_letter_code
_entity_poly.pdbx_strand_id
1 'polypeptide(L)'
;MSTSTRPTQALNKVWLQASDQAAALSLPERLWQRPQVQGVTIDGPTSKDLDDAIYLEATPTGAIAAIHIADVSELVTAGTVLDKVAIARTCTHYLSRGNLPMLPPALSEDKLSLLEGQPRPTLTIQVSLNHQAEIQTTEIYESWIVSAKRFSYEGVFALTLKKV
;
A
#
# COMPACT_ATOMS: atom_id res chain seq x y z
N MET A 1 8.88 -25.89 38.30
CA MET A 1 9.60 -24.87 37.50
C MET A 1 8.62 -24.30 36.49
N SER A 2 7.95 -23.18 36.83
CA SER A 2 7.01 -22.50 35.94
C SER A 2 7.71 -21.29 35.34
N THR A 3 8.11 -21.38 34.08
CA THR A 3 8.59 -20.22 33.34
C THR A 3 7.39 -19.41 32.88
N SER A 4 6.90 -18.53 33.75
CA SER A 4 5.98 -17.46 33.37
C SER A 4 6.71 -16.53 32.42
N THR A 5 6.60 -16.78 31.11
CA THR A 5 7.03 -15.82 30.09
C THR A 5 6.12 -14.62 30.17
N ARG A 6 6.67 -13.46 30.55
CA ARG A 6 5.94 -12.18 30.54
C ARG A 6 5.30 -11.98 29.15
N PRO A 7 4.06 -11.49 29.06
CA PRO A 7 3.35 -11.29 27.78
C PRO A 7 4.19 -10.57 26.71
N THR A 8 5.04 -9.63 27.13
CA THR A 8 5.96 -8.86 26.29
C THR A 8 7.04 -9.71 25.60
N GLN A 9 7.55 -10.78 26.24
CA GLN A 9 8.56 -11.65 25.64
C GLN A 9 7.98 -12.55 24.55
N ALA A 10 6.74 -13.02 24.74
CA ALA A 10 6.04 -13.82 23.74
C ALA A 10 5.73 -13.00 22.48
N LEU A 11 5.25 -11.76 22.63
CA LEU A 11 5.00 -10.84 21.51
C LEU A 11 6.28 -10.51 20.73
N ASN A 12 7.40 -10.29 21.43
CA ASN A 12 8.69 -10.04 20.75
C ASN A 12 9.16 -11.24 19.92
N LYS A 13 8.97 -12.47 20.42
CA LYS A 13 9.35 -13.68 19.67
C LYS A 13 8.51 -13.84 18.40
N VAL A 14 7.19 -13.63 18.50
CA VAL A 14 6.27 -13.75 17.35
C VAL A 14 6.55 -12.64 16.32
N TRP A 15 6.88 -11.43 16.77
CA TRP A 15 7.28 -10.33 15.88
C TRP A 15 8.56 -10.63 15.10
N LEU A 16 9.57 -11.21 15.75
CA LEU A 16 10.82 -11.62 15.07
C LEU A 16 10.53 -12.67 14.00
N GLN A 17 9.71 -13.68 14.31
CA GLN A 17 9.29 -14.69 13.33
C GLN A 17 8.53 -14.08 12.15
N ALA A 18 7.61 -13.14 12.41
CA ALA A 18 6.91 -12.41 11.36
C ALA A 18 7.88 -11.58 10.51
N SER A 19 8.90 -10.95 11.12
CA SER A 19 9.90 -10.15 10.42
C SER A 19 10.77 -11.01 9.50
N ASP A 20 11.20 -12.19 9.96
CA ASP A 20 11.95 -13.15 9.15
C ASP A 20 11.10 -13.67 7.97
N GLN A 21 9.82 -13.98 8.23
CA GLN A 21 8.88 -14.39 7.19
C GLN A 21 8.69 -13.27 6.15
N ALA A 22 8.45 -12.03 6.59
CA ALA A 22 8.31 -10.87 5.72
C ALA A 22 9.54 -10.65 4.82
N ALA A 23 10.74 -10.79 5.37
CA ALA A 23 11.97 -10.63 4.61
C ALA A 23 12.15 -11.71 3.52
N ALA A 24 11.67 -12.92 3.78
CA ALA A 24 11.79 -14.06 2.86
C ALA A 24 10.72 -14.10 1.75
N LEU A 25 9.63 -13.31 1.87
CA LEU A 25 8.57 -13.27 0.86
C LEU A 25 9.05 -12.62 -0.45
N SER A 26 8.55 -13.13 -1.57
CA SER A 26 8.73 -12.56 -2.90
C SER A 26 7.38 -12.38 -3.58
N LEU A 27 7.33 -11.50 -4.58
CA LEU A 27 6.13 -11.37 -5.41
C LEU A 27 5.91 -12.69 -6.18
N PRO A 28 4.68 -13.23 -6.18
CA PRO A 28 4.40 -14.49 -6.86
C PRO A 28 4.18 -14.29 -8.36
N GLU A 29 4.56 -15.28 -9.17
CA GLU A 29 4.45 -15.23 -10.65
C GLU A 29 3.03 -14.97 -11.17
N ARG A 30 2.00 -15.38 -10.41
CA ARG A 30 0.59 -15.14 -10.78
C ARG A 30 0.25 -13.65 -10.87
N LEU A 31 1.02 -12.78 -10.21
CA LEU A 31 0.84 -11.33 -10.24
C LEU A 31 0.85 -10.80 -11.67
N TRP A 32 1.70 -11.35 -12.53
CA TRP A 32 1.87 -10.89 -13.91
C TRP A 32 0.72 -11.28 -14.84
N GLN A 33 -0.22 -12.09 -14.37
CA GLN A 33 -1.46 -12.43 -15.09
C GLN A 33 -2.54 -11.36 -14.88
N ARG A 34 -2.38 -10.49 -13.87
CA ARG A 34 -3.28 -9.37 -13.59
C ARG A 34 -2.98 -8.20 -14.53
N PRO A 35 -3.97 -7.32 -14.80
CA PRO A 35 -3.73 -6.11 -15.59
C PRO A 35 -2.69 -5.19 -14.93
N GLN A 36 -1.79 -4.65 -15.76
CA GLN A 36 -0.92 -3.56 -15.34
C GLN A 36 -1.69 -2.24 -15.39
N VAL A 37 -1.59 -1.44 -14.33
CA VAL A 37 -2.22 -0.11 -14.24
C VAL A 37 -1.16 0.99 -14.19
N GLN A 38 -1.56 2.21 -14.59
CA GLN A 38 -0.73 3.41 -14.51
C GLN A 38 -1.12 4.20 -13.26
N GLY A 39 -0.18 4.93 -12.67
CA GLY A 39 -0.49 5.81 -11.54
C GLY A 39 0.75 6.44 -10.91
N VAL A 40 0.51 7.34 -9.98
CA VAL A 40 1.52 8.06 -9.18
C VAL A 40 1.12 8.06 -7.71
N THR A 41 2.09 8.18 -6.80
CA THR A 41 1.80 8.35 -5.36
C THR A 41 2.03 9.80 -4.93
N ILE A 42 1.30 10.26 -3.90
CA ILE A 42 1.44 11.61 -3.35
C ILE A 42 1.37 11.52 -1.83
N ASP A 43 2.51 11.71 -1.17
CA ASP A 43 2.66 11.46 0.26
C ASP A 43 3.52 12.51 0.96
N GLY A 44 3.70 12.36 2.28
CA GLY A 44 4.74 13.10 2.99
C GLY A 44 6.15 12.77 2.44
N PRO A 45 7.09 13.74 2.47
CA PRO A 45 8.45 13.52 1.97
C PRO A 45 9.21 12.43 2.73
N THR A 46 8.82 12.15 3.98
CA THR A 46 9.42 11.11 4.83
C THR A 46 8.65 9.79 4.83
N SER A 47 7.48 9.72 4.20
CA SER A 47 6.69 8.47 4.15
C SER A 47 7.45 7.37 3.43
N LYS A 48 7.20 6.12 3.82
CA LYS A 48 7.85 4.95 3.20
C LYS A 48 6.86 3.82 2.91
N ASP A 49 5.77 3.81 3.66
CA ASP A 49 4.57 3.00 3.53
C ASP A 49 3.55 3.71 2.63
N LEU A 50 3.89 3.83 1.35
CA LEU A 50 2.99 4.42 0.35
C LEU A 50 1.89 3.40 0.01
N ASP A 51 0.71 3.56 0.60
CA ASP A 51 -0.40 2.59 0.54
C ASP A 51 -1.29 2.78 -0.70
N ASP A 52 -1.32 3.98 -1.26
CA ASP A 52 -2.20 4.34 -2.38
C ASP A 52 -1.48 5.07 -3.51
N ALA A 53 -1.97 4.83 -4.73
CA ALA A 53 -1.59 5.55 -5.94
C ALA A 53 -2.85 5.97 -6.70
N ILE A 54 -2.76 7.06 -7.44
CA ILE A 54 -3.87 7.62 -8.20
C ILE A 54 -3.54 7.76 -9.68
N TYR A 55 -4.58 7.65 -10.50
CA TYR A 55 -4.57 7.93 -11.93
C TYR A 55 -5.82 8.69 -12.32
N LEU A 56 -5.67 9.66 -13.22
CA LEU A 56 -6.78 10.46 -13.75
C LEU A 56 -6.57 10.70 -15.23
N GLU A 57 -7.58 10.39 -16.02
CA GLU A 57 -7.58 10.57 -17.47
C GLU A 57 -8.89 11.23 -17.91
N ALA A 58 -8.78 12.31 -18.67
CA ALA A 58 -9.96 12.92 -19.30
C ALA A 58 -10.43 12.07 -20.47
N THR A 59 -11.75 11.93 -20.62
CA THR A 59 -12.38 11.21 -21.73
C THR A 59 -13.36 12.15 -22.46
N PRO A 60 -13.82 11.80 -23.68
CA PRO A 60 -14.82 12.62 -24.38
C PRO A 60 -16.13 12.85 -23.58
N THR A 61 -16.45 11.94 -22.66
CA THR A 61 -17.70 11.97 -21.87
C THR A 61 -17.51 12.38 -20.41
N GLY A 62 -16.28 12.68 -19.98
CA GLY A 62 -15.95 13.09 -18.62
C GLY A 62 -14.53 12.70 -18.24
N ALA A 63 -14.36 11.78 -17.29
CA ALA A 63 -13.05 11.31 -16.85
C ALA A 63 -13.09 9.86 -16.34
N ILE A 64 -11.92 9.20 -16.33
CA ILE A 64 -11.65 7.98 -15.59
C ILE A 64 -10.71 8.35 -14.44
N ALA A 65 -11.13 8.05 -13.21
CA ALA A 65 -10.30 8.14 -12.01
C ALA A 65 -10.04 6.72 -11.51
N ALA A 66 -8.79 6.41 -11.17
CA ALA A 66 -8.45 5.14 -10.55
C ALA A 66 -7.65 5.36 -9.27
N ILE A 67 -7.97 4.55 -8.26
CA ILE A 67 -7.32 4.49 -6.96
C ILE A 67 -6.75 3.08 -6.84
N HIS A 68 -5.45 2.97 -6.67
CA HIS A 68 -4.74 1.71 -6.56
C HIS A 68 -4.25 1.57 -5.13
N ILE A 69 -4.81 0.63 -4.38
CA ILE A 69 -4.42 0.36 -2.99
C ILE A 69 -3.45 -0.83 -2.99
N ALA A 70 -2.39 -0.75 -2.19
CA ALA A 70 -1.47 -1.87 -2.00
C ALA A 70 -2.23 -3.14 -1.60
N ASP A 71 -2.03 -4.22 -2.37
CA ASP A 71 -2.70 -5.51 -2.11
C ASP A 71 -1.93 -6.30 -1.05
N VAL A 72 -2.19 -5.97 0.22
CA VAL A 72 -1.61 -6.64 1.39
C VAL A 72 -1.94 -8.14 1.38
N SER A 73 -3.12 -8.51 0.88
CA SER A 73 -3.61 -9.90 0.89
C SER A 73 -2.79 -10.82 -0.02
N GLU A 74 -2.08 -10.25 -1.00
CA GLU A 74 -1.18 -10.99 -1.89
C GLU A 74 0.00 -11.63 -1.13
N LEU A 75 0.50 -10.93 -0.10
CA LEU A 75 1.68 -11.36 0.66
C LEU A 75 1.35 -11.82 2.09
N VAL A 76 0.17 -11.44 2.61
CA VAL A 76 -0.28 -11.81 3.96
C VAL A 76 -1.47 -12.75 3.86
N THR A 77 -1.21 -14.05 3.86
CA THR A 77 -2.27 -15.07 3.86
C THR A 77 -2.90 -15.22 5.24
N ALA A 78 -4.23 -15.32 5.29
CA ALA A 78 -4.98 -15.56 6.52
C ALA A 78 -4.49 -16.79 7.30
N GLY A 79 -4.43 -16.70 8.62
CA GLY A 79 -3.97 -17.76 9.53
C GLY A 79 -2.45 -17.89 9.68
N THR A 80 -1.65 -17.17 8.87
CA THR A 80 -0.18 -17.15 8.98
C THR A 80 0.31 -16.39 10.21
N VAL A 81 1.62 -16.47 10.51
CA VAL A 81 2.22 -15.70 11.61
C VAL A 81 2.11 -14.19 11.34
N LEU A 82 2.31 -13.77 10.09
CA LEU A 82 2.11 -12.38 9.67
C LEU A 82 0.69 -11.88 9.95
N ASP A 83 -0.33 -12.65 9.56
CA ASP A 83 -1.74 -12.32 9.79
C ASP A 83 -2.05 -12.20 11.30
N LYS A 84 -1.59 -13.16 12.10
CA LYS A 84 -1.77 -13.12 13.57
C LYS A 84 -1.12 -11.89 14.20
N VAL A 85 0.06 -11.50 13.72
CA VAL A 85 0.75 -10.28 14.18
C VAL A 85 -0.02 -9.03 13.75
N ALA A 86 -0.49 -8.97 12.51
CA ALA A 86 -1.28 -7.85 12.00
C ALA A 86 -2.56 -7.68 12.83
N ILE A 87 -3.31 -8.77 13.08
CA ILE A 87 -4.52 -8.76 13.92
C ILE A 87 -4.20 -8.28 15.34
N ALA A 88 -3.16 -8.84 15.96
CA ALA A 88 -2.78 -8.50 17.33
C ALA A 88 -2.34 -7.03 17.50
N ARG A 89 -1.83 -6.41 16.43
CA ARG A 89 -1.37 -5.01 16.42
C ARG A 89 -2.43 -4.04 15.94
N THR A 90 -3.39 -4.51 15.13
CA THR A 90 -4.56 -3.82 14.58
C THR A 90 -4.24 -2.67 13.62
N CYS A 91 -3.31 -1.78 13.98
CA CYS A 91 -2.89 -0.63 13.18
C CYS A 91 -1.44 -0.25 13.45
N THR A 92 -0.87 0.56 12.56
CA THR A 92 0.38 1.26 12.83
C THR A 92 0.11 2.38 13.84
N HIS A 93 0.82 2.37 14.97
CA HIS A 93 0.74 3.46 15.94
C HIS A 93 1.82 4.49 15.64
N TYR A 94 1.43 5.70 15.25
CA TYR A 94 2.33 6.81 14.98
C TYR A 94 2.59 7.61 16.27
N LEU A 95 3.85 7.68 16.70
CA LEU A 95 4.33 8.31 17.92
C LEU A 95 5.24 9.50 17.58
N SER A 96 5.51 10.37 18.55
CA SER A 96 6.37 11.56 18.33
C SER A 96 7.82 11.24 17.95
N ARG A 97 8.31 10.02 18.24
CA ARG A 97 9.68 9.56 17.97
C ARG A 97 9.78 8.45 16.92
N GLY A 98 8.69 8.12 16.24
CA GLY A 98 8.65 7.03 15.25
C GLY A 98 7.31 6.31 15.26
N ASN A 99 7.25 5.12 14.69
CA ASN A 99 6.03 4.33 14.60
C ASN A 99 6.23 2.92 15.19
N LEU A 100 5.12 2.32 15.62
CA LEU A 100 5.03 0.88 15.88
C LEU A 100 4.22 0.29 14.71
N PRO A 101 4.89 -0.24 13.67
CA PRO A 101 4.22 -0.60 12.42
C PRO A 101 3.34 -1.84 12.58
N MET A 102 2.19 -1.88 11.92
CA MET A 102 1.29 -3.05 11.95
C MET A 102 1.96 -4.29 11.37
N LEU A 103 2.63 -4.13 10.23
CA LEU A 103 3.37 -5.16 9.52
C LEU A 103 4.88 -4.91 9.66
N PRO A 104 5.73 -5.93 9.51
CA PRO A 104 7.17 -5.71 9.45
C PRO A 104 7.56 -4.75 8.30
N PRO A 105 8.53 -3.84 8.50
CA PRO A 105 8.94 -2.87 7.47
C PRO A 105 9.37 -3.49 6.13
N ALA A 106 9.91 -4.71 6.14
CA ALA A 106 10.25 -5.45 4.93
C ALA A 106 9.03 -5.78 4.03
N LEU A 107 7.81 -5.63 4.55
CA LEU A 107 6.57 -5.64 3.79
C LEU A 107 6.04 -4.23 3.59
N SER A 108 5.74 -3.50 4.67
CA SER A 108 5.02 -2.22 4.60
C SER A 108 5.81 -1.10 3.93
N GLU A 109 7.14 -1.05 4.11
CA GLU A 109 8.01 0.01 3.56
C GLU A 109 8.78 -0.44 2.30
N ASP A 110 8.58 -1.69 1.86
CA ASP A 110 9.28 -2.29 0.73
C ASP A 110 8.31 -3.00 -0.22
N LYS A 111 7.98 -4.27 0.03
CA LYS A 111 7.28 -5.14 -0.94
C LYS A 111 5.83 -4.74 -1.24
N LEU A 112 5.17 -4.04 -0.32
CA LEU A 112 3.79 -3.57 -0.48
C LEU A 112 3.73 -2.08 -0.81
N SER A 113 4.69 -1.28 -0.36
CA SER A 113 4.70 0.15 -0.67
C SER A 113 4.83 0.37 -2.18
N LEU A 114 3.98 1.26 -2.71
CA LEU A 114 3.89 1.62 -4.13
C LEU A 114 5.06 2.52 -4.60
N LEU A 115 6.30 2.08 -4.34
CA LEU A 115 7.54 2.79 -4.63
C LEU A 115 7.70 3.08 -6.13
N GLU A 116 8.23 4.27 -6.44
CA GLU A 116 8.53 4.70 -7.81
C GLU A 116 9.42 3.69 -8.54
N GLY A 117 9.01 3.32 -9.75
CA GLY A 117 9.77 2.43 -10.64
C GLY A 117 9.80 0.96 -10.21
N GLN A 118 9.06 0.56 -9.16
CA GLN A 118 9.04 -0.82 -8.70
C GLN A 118 7.66 -1.46 -8.90
N PRO A 119 7.58 -2.70 -9.41
CA PRO A 119 6.31 -3.38 -9.59
C PRO A 119 5.71 -3.79 -8.25
N ARG A 120 4.42 -3.52 -8.05
CA ARG A 120 3.70 -3.79 -6.80
C ARG A 120 2.28 -4.31 -7.04
N PRO A 121 1.80 -5.26 -6.22
CA PRO A 121 0.44 -5.75 -6.32
C PRO A 121 -0.55 -4.71 -5.77
N THR A 122 -1.66 -4.52 -6.47
CA THR A 122 -2.68 -3.55 -6.08
C THR A 122 -4.09 -4.11 -6.22
N LEU A 123 -4.99 -3.62 -5.38
CA LEU A 123 -6.42 -3.67 -5.62
C LEU A 123 -6.83 -2.33 -6.21
N THR A 124 -7.32 -2.33 -7.44
CA THR A 124 -7.73 -1.11 -8.16
C THR A 124 -9.21 -0.87 -8.01
N ILE A 125 -9.57 0.37 -7.70
CA ILE A 125 -10.91 0.91 -7.77
C ILE A 125 -10.92 1.91 -8.93
N GLN A 126 -11.59 1.56 -10.03
CA GLN A 126 -11.73 2.41 -11.21
C GLN A 126 -13.12 3.01 -11.24
N VAL A 127 -13.21 4.32 -11.44
CA VAL A 127 -14.45 5.09 -11.43
C VAL A 127 -14.54 5.88 -12.73
N SER A 128 -15.65 5.73 -13.45
CA SER A 128 -15.97 6.65 -14.55
C SER A 128 -16.84 7.80 -14.03
N LEU A 129 -16.49 9.01 -14.44
CA LEU A 129 -17.12 10.26 -14.05
C LEU A 129 -17.66 10.94 -15.29
N ASN A 130 -18.84 11.59 -15.19
CA ASN A 130 -19.30 12.51 -16.23
C ASN A 130 -18.66 13.90 -16.08
N HIS A 131 -19.02 14.84 -16.96
CA HIS A 131 -18.51 16.22 -16.93
C HIS A 131 -18.86 17.01 -15.66
N GLN A 132 -19.85 16.55 -14.89
CA GLN A 132 -20.26 17.11 -13.60
C GLN A 132 -19.58 16.42 -12.41
N ALA A 133 -18.60 15.54 -12.69
CA ALA A 133 -17.94 14.69 -11.70
C ALA A 133 -18.88 13.73 -10.96
N GLU A 134 -20.02 13.38 -11.57
CA GLU A 134 -20.93 12.37 -11.03
C GLU A 134 -20.45 10.98 -11.43
N ILE A 135 -20.39 10.08 -10.44
CA ILE A 135 -20.00 8.68 -10.61
C ILE A 135 -21.02 7.98 -11.52
N GLN A 136 -20.53 7.44 -12.65
CA GLN A 136 -21.32 6.66 -13.59
C GLN A 136 -21.14 5.17 -13.35
N THR A 137 -19.89 4.70 -13.22
CA THR A 137 -19.56 3.30 -12.93
C THR A 137 -18.41 3.19 -11.93
N THR A 138 -18.39 2.08 -11.21
CA THR A 138 -17.31 1.70 -10.31
C THR A 138 -16.97 0.23 -10.54
N GLU A 139 -15.69 -0.07 -10.75
CA GLU A 139 -15.16 -1.42 -10.93
C GLU A 139 -14.03 -1.65 -9.91
N ILE A 140 -13.99 -2.85 -9.33
CA ILE A 140 -12.92 -3.25 -8.41
C ILE A 140 -12.28 -4.52 -8.94
N TYR A 141 -10.96 -4.53 -9.10
CA TYR A 141 -10.22 -5.67 -9.62
C TYR A 141 -8.78 -5.72 -9.09
N GLU A 142 -8.22 -6.92 -9.02
CA GLU A 142 -6.80 -7.10 -8.70
C GLU A 142 -5.93 -6.69 -9.91
N SER A 143 -4.83 -6.01 -9.64
CA SER A 143 -3.92 -5.46 -10.64
C SER A 143 -2.47 -5.45 -10.12
N TRP A 144 -1.56 -4.94 -10.93
CA TRP A 144 -0.24 -4.52 -10.46
C TRP A 144 0.15 -3.19 -11.08
N ILE A 145 0.96 -2.41 -10.38
CA ILE A 145 1.40 -1.08 -10.79
C ILE A 145 2.93 -0.99 -10.82
N VAL A 146 3.45 -0.14 -11.69
CA VAL A 146 4.78 0.46 -11.53
C VAL A 146 4.54 1.95 -11.38
N SER A 147 4.68 2.47 -10.15
CA SER A 147 4.41 3.89 -9.89
C SER A 147 5.35 4.74 -10.75
N ALA A 148 4.78 5.59 -11.61
CA ALA A 148 5.57 6.38 -12.55
C ALA A 148 6.37 7.48 -11.85
N LYS A 149 5.84 7.98 -10.73
CA LYS A 149 6.48 9.01 -9.92
C LYS A 149 5.95 8.98 -8.48
N ARG A 150 6.86 9.19 -7.53
CA ARG A 150 6.51 9.58 -6.17
C ARG A 150 6.58 11.10 -6.04
N PHE A 151 5.45 11.72 -5.70
CA PHE A 151 5.38 13.13 -5.38
C PHE A 151 5.29 13.36 -3.86
N SER A 152 5.64 14.59 -3.44
CA SER A 152 5.23 15.10 -2.13
C SER A 152 4.04 16.06 -2.26
N TYR A 153 3.26 16.24 -1.20
CA TYR A 153 2.17 17.22 -1.18
C TYR A 153 2.65 18.63 -1.54
N GLU A 154 3.80 19.06 -1.00
CA GLU A 154 4.41 20.35 -1.31
C GLU A 154 4.86 20.43 -2.77
N GLY A 155 5.39 19.32 -3.30
CA GLY A 155 5.78 19.21 -4.70
C GLY A 155 4.60 19.38 -5.64
N VAL A 156 3.47 18.73 -5.36
CA VAL A 156 2.23 18.88 -6.16
C VAL A 156 1.66 20.28 -6.02
N PHE A 157 1.61 20.84 -4.81
CA PHE A 157 1.15 22.21 -4.59
C PHE A 157 1.98 23.25 -5.36
N ALA A 158 3.31 23.08 -5.41
CA ALA A 158 4.17 23.96 -6.19
C ALA A 158 3.92 23.87 -7.71
N LEU A 159 3.45 22.73 -8.22
CA LEU A 159 3.11 22.55 -9.64
C LEU A 159 1.81 23.28 -10.02
N THR A 160 0.84 23.37 -9.10
CA THR A 160 -0.44 24.04 -9.38
C THR A 160 -0.29 25.56 -9.43
N LEU A 161 0.60 26.14 -8.62
CA LEU A 161 0.88 27.58 -8.61
C LEU A 161 1.56 28.10 -9.89
N LYS A 162 2.21 27.24 -10.67
CA LYS A 162 2.88 27.62 -11.93
C LYS A 162 1.93 27.67 -13.14
N LYS A 163 0.67 27.27 -12.97
CA LYS A 163 -0.33 27.16 -14.04
C LYS A 163 -1.47 28.17 -13.93
N VAL A 164 -1.34 29.20 -13.09
CA VAL A 164 -2.27 30.33 -12.98
C VAL A 164 -1.65 31.57 -13.62
#